data_AF-A0A934RSE7-F1
#
_entry.id   AF-A0A934RSE7-F1
#
_cell.length_a   1.000
_cell.length_b   1.000
_cell.length_c   1.000
_cell.angle_alpha   90.00
_cell.angle_beta   90.00
_cell.angle_gamma   90.00
#
_symmetry.space_group_name_H-M   'P 1'
#
loop_
_entity.id
_entity.type
_entity.pdbx_description
1 polymer ?
#
loop_
_entity_poly.entity_id
_entity_poly.type
_entity_poly.pdbx_seq_one_letter_code
_entity_poly.pdbx_strand_id
1 'polypeptide(L)'
;MIREVMDFGRLVGTSFLVLVASSVGWGDDSLRNDVRREHTTPWQRVFEATGLLPEEKDHYGPYEFAENEVFQYTAEGEWRRFTDDLVSFDVPAHKDFHVEMFSPDEKPELRISGSAVGTTDHSFQRVYRMTVGEEKAPYGLLLVTEAEWFDEGICLCGPIALRTFVNTDGGLLELSQLPGGNLKKVQVINGTHRAILFEWTHSAIRQEAYARIGCSLRFTKVAPEYGKAHWQRMVKERRGWKGALGWLRKGMSQAQVAELIGREPTEEDAHSLKYQWVERSEDQRGTQQTITLPFREGRLVQWSDEWYQWKKLQAPEGTLAWCEDIFDEGGDPFGDEKVPVSEEQKEIILESFLSAATARDLVNWDSWSHVLEDLLEEGVRDPRILPVVERRSEQMELAHPRTFSLLEILESEKRVPFVFKRMEYFLSEENEDGKFEFEIHNVFVNMSNESWDDPELKTRAAEFVRRGVVHKTQTIRKAAVYVVSLLPKEEALLVIQEALVDPDKGVRFSAALKVDRVCSESDLDWLQKLLEGEEDSSVRRALADSIQNLK
;
A
#
# COMPACT_ATOMS: atom_id res chain seq x y z
N MET A 1 -45.27 45.67 -8.11
CA MET A 1 -44.93 44.85 -9.29
C MET A 1 -43.66 45.42 -9.89
N ILE A 2 -42.48 45.19 -9.28
CA ILE A 2 -41.71 43.93 -9.09
C ILE A 2 -40.70 43.84 -10.27
N ARG A 3 -39.38 44.06 -10.10
CA ARG A 3 -38.33 43.41 -9.26
C ARG A 3 -37.98 41.98 -9.69
N GLU A 4 -36.69 41.63 -9.53
CA GLU A 4 -36.08 40.28 -9.62
C GLU A 4 -35.96 39.75 -11.07
N VAL A 5 -34.79 39.48 -11.66
CA VAL A 5 -33.61 38.75 -11.18
C VAL A 5 -32.37 39.21 -11.98
N MET A 6 -31.50 40.01 -11.36
CA MET A 6 -30.10 40.22 -11.75
C MET A 6 -29.33 40.49 -10.46
N ASP A 7 -28.71 39.46 -9.88
CA ASP A 7 -27.69 39.58 -8.83
C ASP A 7 -27.04 38.20 -8.57
N PHE A 8 -25.95 37.87 -9.27
CA PHE A 8 -24.83 37.06 -8.72
C PHE A 8 -23.60 37.07 -9.65
N GLY A 9 -23.13 38.25 -10.04
CA GLY A 9 -21.98 38.38 -10.94
C GLY A 9 -21.32 39.74 -10.83
N ARG A 10 -20.84 40.10 -9.63
CA ARG A 10 -19.92 41.23 -9.37
C ARG A 10 -19.51 41.25 -7.90
N LEU A 11 -18.43 40.53 -7.56
CA LEU A 11 -17.63 40.84 -6.36
C LEU A 11 -16.20 40.30 -6.49
N VAL A 12 -15.49 40.67 -7.54
CA VAL A 12 -14.05 41.02 -7.45
C VAL A 12 -13.76 42.06 -8.53
N GLY A 13 -13.49 43.29 -8.12
CA GLY A 13 -12.93 44.32 -8.98
C GLY A 13 -11.45 44.04 -9.22
N THR A 14 -11.04 44.13 -10.47
CA THR A 14 -9.67 44.21 -10.97
C THR A 14 -8.89 45.36 -10.33
N SER A 15 -7.69 45.05 -9.81
CA SER A 15 -6.38 45.62 -10.23
C SER A 15 -5.34 45.44 -9.11
N PHE A 16 -4.35 44.55 -9.30
CA PHE A 16 -2.95 44.93 -9.49
C PHE A 16 -2.09 43.67 -9.63
N LEU A 17 -1.43 43.58 -10.78
CA LEU A 17 -0.31 42.72 -11.08
C LEU A 17 0.88 43.22 -10.23
N VAL A 18 1.44 42.38 -9.36
CA VAL A 18 2.79 42.56 -8.81
C VAL A 18 3.49 41.20 -8.87
N LEU A 19 4.41 41.09 -9.83
CA LEU A 19 5.54 40.18 -9.80
C LEU A 19 6.41 40.51 -8.59
N VAL A 20 6.61 39.55 -7.68
CA VAL A 20 7.82 39.48 -6.87
C VAL A 20 8.34 38.06 -6.95
N ALA A 21 9.42 37.90 -7.72
CA ALA A 21 10.40 36.87 -7.49
C ALA A 21 11.13 37.21 -6.18
N SER A 22 11.20 36.24 -5.26
CA SER A 22 12.24 36.22 -4.24
C SER A 22 12.68 34.79 -4.01
N SER A 23 13.85 34.54 -4.57
CA SER A 23 14.82 33.49 -4.29
C SER A 23 15.23 33.41 -2.81
N VAL A 24 15.89 32.27 -2.50
CA VAL A 24 16.76 31.93 -1.35
C VAL A 24 16.01 31.29 -0.16
N GLY A 25 16.28 30.05 0.25
CA GLY A 25 17.24 29.08 -0.25
C GLY A 25 17.03 27.73 0.42
N TRP A 26 16.94 26.67 -0.39
CA TRP A 26 17.33 25.33 0.01
C TRP A 26 18.67 25.10 -0.66
N GLY A 27 19.71 24.88 0.15
CA GLY A 27 21.07 24.69 -0.32
C GLY A 27 21.17 23.46 -1.21
N ASP A 28 21.81 23.65 -2.36
CA ASP A 28 22.21 22.61 -3.30
C ASP A 28 23.69 22.25 -3.08
N ASP A 29 24.09 21.15 -3.71
CA ASP A 29 25.44 20.64 -3.99
C ASP A 29 26.06 19.63 -3.01
N SER A 30 25.69 18.36 -3.21
CA SER A 30 26.72 17.34 -3.48
C SER A 30 26.19 16.10 -4.21
N LEU A 31 25.97 16.17 -5.53
CA LEU A 31 26.16 15.00 -6.40
C LEU A 31 26.70 15.45 -7.77
N ARG A 32 28.02 15.62 -7.81
CA ARG A 32 28.77 15.45 -9.05
C ARG A 32 28.81 13.95 -9.36
N ASN A 33 28.15 13.54 -10.44
CA ASN A 33 28.71 12.54 -11.34
C ASN A 33 28.11 12.72 -12.74
N ASP A 34 29.00 13.09 -13.65
CA ASP A 34 28.77 13.35 -15.06
C ASP A 34 29.20 12.10 -15.83
N VAL A 35 28.24 11.28 -16.28
CA VAL A 35 28.42 10.38 -17.43
C VAL A 35 27.11 10.33 -18.20
N ARG A 36 27.06 11.10 -19.30
CA ARG A 36 26.21 10.94 -20.50
C ARG A 36 24.82 10.30 -20.26
N ARG A 37 23.80 11.14 -20.06
CA ARG A 37 22.41 10.75 -20.32
C ARG A 37 21.72 11.80 -21.18
N GLU A 38 21.14 11.32 -22.27
CA GLU A 38 20.39 12.05 -23.26
C GLU A 38 19.10 12.65 -22.67
N HIS A 39 18.50 13.58 -23.41
CA HIS A 39 17.38 14.43 -23.01
C HIS A 39 16.13 13.66 -22.54
N THR A 40 16.02 13.37 -21.24
CA THR A 40 14.74 12.95 -20.64
C THR A 40 13.97 14.16 -20.10
N THR A 41 12.72 14.32 -20.51
CA THR A 41 11.81 15.37 -20.04
C THR A 41 11.33 15.11 -18.59
N PRO A 42 10.87 16.13 -17.84
CA PRO A 42 10.38 15.96 -16.47
C PRO A 42 9.26 14.92 -16.29
N TRP A 43 8.48 14.64 -17.34
CA TRP A 43 7.43 13.61 -17.32
C TRP A 43 8.01 12.19 -17.41
N GLN A 44 9.07 11.94 -18.19
CA GLN A 44 9.71 10.62 -18.23
C GLN A 44 10.23 10.16 -16.86
N ARG A 45 10.67 11.11 -16.01
CA ARG A 45 11.07 10.80 -14.63
C ARG A 45 9.90 10.43 -13.71
N VAL A 46 8.71 10.98 -13.95
CA VAL A 46 7.48 10.60 -13.22
C VAL A 46 7.02 9.19 -13.64
N PHE A 47 7.22 8.81 -14.90
CA PHE A 47 6.88 7.46 -15.40
C PHE A 47 7.93 6.40 -15.00
N GLU A 48 9.22 6.73 -14.98
CA GLU A 48 10.31 5.86 -14.49
C GLU A 48 10.21 5.58 -12.98
N ALA A 49 9.82 6.56 -12.17
CA ALA A 49 9.67 6.39 -10.71
C ALA A 49 8.38 5.65 -10.30
N THR A 50 7.42 5.46 -11.21
CA THR A 50 6.10 4.87 -10.94
C THR A 50 5.89 3.49 -11.55
N GLY A 51 6.91 2.92 -12.18
CA GLY A 51 6.82 1.60 -12.84
C GLY A 51 5.97 1.61 -14.11
N LEU A 52 5.83 2.76 -14.78
CA LEU A 52 5.14 2.86 -16.07
C LEU A 52 6.08 2.57 -17.24
N LEU A 53 6.68 1.39 -17.21
CA LEU A 53 6.92 0.63 -18.43
C LEU A 53 6.34 -0.78 -18.21
N PRO A 54 5.49 -1.29 -19.12
CA PRO A 54 5.34 -2.73 -19.20
C PRO A 54 6.71 -3.32 -19.53
N GLU A 55 7.15 -4.36 -18.80
CA GLU A 55 8.36 -5.12 -19.15
C GLU A 55 8.30 -5.76 -20.54
N GLU A 56 7.16 -5.68 -21.24
CA GLU A 56 7.04 -6.06 -22.63
C GLU A 56 6.13 -5.07 -23.39
N LYS A 57 6.67 -3.89 -23.78
CA LYS A 57 6.47 -3.25 -25.10
C LYS A 57 6.92 -1.78 -25.13
N ASP A 58 7.99 -1.51 -25.88
CA ASP A 58 8.43 -0.21 -26.41
C ASP A 58 7.43 0.41 -27.44
N HIS A 59 6.12 0.31 -27.23
CA HIS A 59 5.12 0.73 -28.24
C HIS A 59 4.25 1.94 -27.90
N TYR A 60 4.44 2.61 -26.76
CA TYR A 60 4.04 4.02 -26.72
C TYR A 60 5.15 4.83 -27.38
N GLY A 61 5.04 5.00 -28.70
CA GLY A 61 5.74 6.07 -29.38
C GLY A 61 5.43 7.42 -28.72
N PRO A 62 6.17 8.50 -29.04
CA PRO A 62 5.76 9.82 -28.59
C PRO A 62 4.28 10.01 -28.94
N TYR A 63 3.43 10.26 -27.93
CA TYR A 63 2.02 10.59 -28.15
C TYR A 63 1.90 11.53 -29.33
N GLU A 64 0.92 11.29 -30.20
CA GLU A 64 0.74 12.18 -31.34
C GLU A 64 0.54 13.61 -30.81
N PHE A 65 0.98 14.62 -31.58
CA PHE A 65 0.92 16.02 -31.15
C PHE A 65 -0.47 16.43 -30.64
N ALA A 66 -1.53 15.89 -31.26
CA ALA A 66 -2.92 16.11 -30.88
C ALA A 66 -3.30 15.47 -29.53
N GLU A 67 -2.76 14.30 -29.20
CA GLU A 67 -3.01 13.66 -27.90
C GLU A 67 -2.34 14.46 -26.78
N ASN A 68 -1.13 14.95 -27.02
CA ASN A 68 -0.42 15.84 -26.10
C ASN A 68 -1.25 17.11 -25.81
N GLU A 69 -1.91 17.73 -26.79
CA GLU A 69 -2.74 18.92 -26.54
C GLU A 69 -3.85 18.67 -25.49
N VAL A 70 -4.45 17.48 -25.48
CA VAL A 70 -5.50 17.11 -24.50
C VAL A 70 -4.91 16.76 -23.13
N PHE A 71 -3.75 16.13 -23.07
CA PHE A 71 -3.05 15.91 -21.80
C PHE A 71 -2.53 17.21 -21.19
N GLN A 72 -2.28 18.23 -22.02
CA GLN A 72 -1.84 19.56 -21.57
C GLN A 72 -3.02 20.49 -21.19
N TYR A 73 -4.28 20.05 -21.35
CA TYR A 73 -5.46 20.88 -21.15
C TYR A 73 -5.54 21.48 -19.75
N THR A 74 -5.86 22.78 -19.66
CA THR A 74 -5.99 23.52 -18.41
C THR A 74 -7.42 24.05 -18.23
N ALA A 75 -7.69 24.70 -17.09
CA ALA A 75 -9.00 25.26 -16.80
C ALA A 75 -9.46 26.33 -17.82
N GLU A 76 -8.53 27.00 -18.50
CA GLU A 76 -8.75 28.10 -19.45
C GLU A 76 -9.09 27.63 -20.87
N GLY A 77 -8.96 26.33 -21.17
CA GLY A 77 -9.34 25.77 -22.47
C GLY A 77 -10.84 25.90 -22.77
N GLU A 78 -11.27 25.45 -23.95
CA GLU A 78 -12.69 25.33 -24.28
C GLU A 78 -13.31 24.09 -23.62
N TRP A 79 -14.49 24.22 -23.02
CA TRP A 79 -15.13 23.10 -22.32
C TRP A 79 -16.52 22.87 -22.86
N ARG A 80 -16.91 21.60 -22.95
CA ARG A 80 -18.27 21.19 -23.28
C ARG A 80 -18.86 20.40 -22.12
N ARG A 81 -20.18 20.45 -21.99
CA ARG A 81 -20.91 19.63 -21.03
C ARG A 81 -21.18 18.25 -21.63
N PHE A 82 -20.76 17.20 -20.95
CA PHE A 82 -21.29 15.85 -21.14
C PHE A 82 -22.50 15.67 -20.21
N THR A 83 -23.60 15.14 -20.73
CA THR A 83 -24.84 14.89 -19.98
C THR A 83 -25.52 13.64 -20.53
N ASP A 84 -25.93 12.73 -19.64
CA ASP A 84 -26.79 11.59 -19.97
C ASP A 84 -27.99 11.51 -19.01
N ASP A 85 -28.64 10.35 -18.91
CA ASP A 85 -29.80 10.15 -18.02
C ASP A 85 -29.46 10.02 -16.52
N LEU A 86 -28.17 9.97 -16.17
CA LEU A 86 -27.69 9.73 -14.80
C LEU A 86 -26.78 10.86 -14.29
N VAL A 87 -25.78 11.29 -15.05
CA VAL A 87 -24.80 12.31 -14.64
C VAL A 87 -24.57 13.40 -15.68
N SER A 88 -24.04 14.52 -15.20
CA SER A 88 -23.61 15.65 -16.01
C SER A 88 -22.30 16.21 -15.47
N PHE A 89 -21.31 16.41 -16.34
CA PHE A 89 -20.00 16.98 -15.99
C PHE A 89 -19.35 17.64 -17.21
N ASP A 90 -18.40 18.53 -16.97
CA ASP A 90 -17.62 19.23 -17.98
C ASP A 90 -16.47 18.34 -18.45
N VAL A 91 -16.16 18.40 -19.75
CA VAL A 91 -15.03 17.73 -20.38
C VAL A 91 -14.35 18.65 -21.40
N PRO A 92 -13.08 18.42 -21.75
CA PRO A 92 -12.42 19.18 -22.81
C PRO A 92 -13.25 19.18 -24.10
N ALA A 93 -13.46 20.35 -24.69
CA ALA A 93 -14.11 20.50 -25.99
C ALA A 93 -13.12 20.20 -27.14
N HIS A 94 -12.45 19.05 -27.05
CA HIS A 94 -11.47 18.61 -28.04
C HIS A 94 -12.04 17.47 -28.89
N LYS A 95 -11.74 17.48 -30.20
CA LYS A 95 -12.25 16.48 -31.15
C LYS A 95 -11.77 15.05 -30.83
N ASP A 96 -10.56 14.94 -30.29
CA ASP A 96 -9.92 13.66 -29.97
C ASP A 96 -10.21 13.22 -28.52
N PHE A 97 -11.07 13.95 -27.79
CA PHE A 97 -11.50 13.58 -26.45
C PHE A 97 -12.83 12.85 -26.50
N HIS A 98 -12.85 11.64 -25.97
CA HIS A 98 -14.01 10.75 -26.00
C HIS A 98 -14.46 10.36 -24.60
N VAL A 99 -15.78 10.17 -24.44
CA VAL A 99 -16.39 9.59 -23.23
C VAL A 99 -17.18 8.38 -23.69
N GLU A 100 -16.76 7.20 -23.26
CA GLU A 100 -17.44 5.94 -23.51
C GLU A 100 -18.16 5.49 -22.24
N MET A 101 -19.34 4.91 -22.38
CA MET A 101 -20.14 4.41 -21.26
C MET A 101 -20.20 2.90 -21.33
N PHE A 102 -20.03 2.23 -20.18
CA PHE A 102 -20.18 0.79 -20.08
C PHE A 102 -21.07 0.41 -18.90
N SER A 103 -21.86 -0.64 -19.14
CA SER A 103 -22.62 -1.37 -18.14
C SER A 103 -21.78 -2.51 -17.53
N PRO A 104 -22.19 -3.07 -16.37
CA PRO A 104 -21.44 -4.13 -15.71
C PRO A 104 -21.37 -5.41 -16.56
N ASP A 105 -22.41 -5.68 -17.36
CA ASP A 105 -22.52 -6.86 -18.22
C ASP A 105 -21.49 -6.86 -19.36
N GLU A 106 -20.98 -5.69 -19.74
CA GLU A 106 -19.96 -5.54 -20.78
C GLU A 106 -18.56 -5.89 -20.28
N LYS A 107 -18.38 -6.04 -18.96
CA LYS A 107 -17.09 -6.37 -18.30
C LYS A 107 -15.89 -5.64 -18.93
N PRO A 108 -15.94 -4.29 -19.03
CA PRO A 108 -14.87 -3.54 -19.66
C PRO A 108 -13.55 -3.80 -18.94
N GLU A 109 -12.46 -3.91 -19.70
CA GLU A 109 -11.13 -3.89 -19.12
C GLU A 109 -10.88 -2.50 -18.52
N LEU A 110 -10.93 -2.41 -17.19
CA LEU A 110 -10.62 -1.18 -16.46
C LEU A 110 -9.14 -1.16 -16.14
N ARG A 111 -8.37 -0.43 -16.95
CA ARG A 111 -6.96 -0.18 -16.66
C ARG A 111 -6.84 0.98 -15.68
N ILE A 112 -6.68 0.63 -14.41
CA ILE A 112 -6.31 1.56 -13.34
C ILE A 112 -4.82 1.33 -13.06
N SER A 113 -3.97 2.31 -13.34
CA SER A 113 -2.56 2.24 -12.98
C SER A 113 -2.42 2.18 -11.45
N GLY A 114 -1.50 1.39 -10.91
CA GLY A 114 -1.37 1.17 -9.46
C GLY A 114 -2.33 0.11 -8.90
N SER A 115 -2.65 -0.91 -9.72
CA SER A 115 -3.57 -2.02 -9.41
C SER A 115 -3.05 -2.89 -8.26
N ALA A 116 -3.25 -2.44 -7.02
CA ALA A 116 -3.28 -3.20 -5.75
C ALA A 116 -3.16 -2.28 -4.52
N VAL A 117 -3.15 -0.95 -4.68
CA VAL A 117 -2.65 -0.06 -3.64
C VAL A 117 -3.80 0.57 -2.84
N GLY A 118 -4.81 -0.21 -2.43
CA GLY A 118 -5.93 0.35 -1.68
C GLY A 118 -7.16 -0.51 -1.41
N THR A 119 -8.09 0.06 -0.64
CA THR A 119 -9.44 -0.49 -0.36
C THR A 119 -10.55 0.27 -1.12
N THR A 120 -10.17 1.05 -2.14
CA THR A 120 -11.07 1.85 -2.97
C THR A 120 -12.12 0.98 -3.65
N ASP A 121 -13.37 1.36 -3.53
CA ASP A 121 -14.48 0.65 -4.15
C ASP A 121 -14.45 0.79 -5.68
N HIS A 122 -14.22 -0.34 -6.35
CA HIS A 122 -14.21 -0.45 -7.81
C HIS A 122 -15.53 -1.00 -8.38
N SER A 123 -16.57 -1.17 -7.54
CA SER A 123 -17.90 -1.55 -8.01
C SER A 123 -18.53 -0.43 -8.82
N PHE A 124 -19.23 -0.79 -9.89
CA PHE A 124 -19.97 0.15 -10.70
C PHE A 124 -21.24 -0.51 -11.23
N GLN A 125 -22.30 0.28 -11.29
CA GLN A 125 -23.48 0.04 -12.12
C GLN A 125 -23.34 0.71 -13.49
N ARG A 126 -22.50 1.75 -13.57
CA ARG A 126 -22.12 2.40 -14.81
C ARG A 126 -20.74 3.01 -14.67
N VAL A 127 -19.91 2.83 -15.69
CA VAL A 127 -18.59 3.47 -15.77
C VAL A 127 -18.53 4.36 -17.00
N TYR A 128 -17.95 5.54 -16.84
CA TYR A 128 -17.62 6.45 -17.94
C TYR A 128 -16.11 6.46 -18.10
N ARG A 129 -15.64 5.91 -19.21
CA ARG A 129 -14.24 5.88 -19.58
C ARG A 129 -13.93 7.09 -20.45
N MET A 130 -13.04 7.95 -19.96
CA MET A 130 -12.55 9.10 -20.70
C MET A 130 -11.25 8.71 -21.39
N THR A 131 -11.17 8.93 -22.71
CA THR A 131 -10.03 8.56 -23.53
C THR A 131 -9.62 9.66 -24.49
N VAL A 132 -8.38 9.60 -24.96
CA VAL A 132 -7.79 10.54 -25.92
C VAL A 132 -7.27 9.78 -27.13
N GLY A 133 -7.48 10.34 -28.33
CA GLY A 133 -6.90 9.84 -29.57
C GLY A 133 -7.58 8.60 -30.12
N GLU A 134 -7.13 8.17 -31.30
CA GLU A 134 -7.67 7.00 -32.01
C GLU A 134 -7.37 5.69 -31.27
N GLU A 135 -6.21 5.62 -30.61
CA GLU A 135 -5.80 4.47 -29.78
C GLU A 135 -6.50 4.41 -28.42
N LYS A 136 -7.37 5.39 -28.12
CA LYS A 136 -8.15 5.49 -26.88
C LYS A 136 -7.25 5.43 -25.63
N ALA A 137 -6.17 6.20 -25.64
CA ALA A 137 -5.29 6.35 -24.49
C ALA A 137 -6.10 6.75 -23.25
N PRO A 138 -5.89 6.11 -22.08
CA PRO A 138 -6.70 6.35 -20.89
C PRO A 138 -6.46 7.76 -20.35
N TYR A 139 -7.55 8.52 -20.17
CA TYR A 139 -7.51 9.85 -19.55
C TYR A 139 -7.99 9.78 -18.10
N GLY A 140 -9.16 9.18 -17.87
CA GLY A 140 -9.68 8.97 -16.52
C GLY A 140 -10.97 8.15 -16.48
N LEU A 141 -11.44 7.86 -15.28
CA LEU A 141 -12.60 7.01 -15.03
C LEU A 141 -13.57 7.68 -14.07
N LEU A 142 -14.87 7.60 -14.37
CA LEU A 142 -15.95 7.96 -13.47
C LEU A 142 -16.80 6.71 -13.19
N LEU A 143 -16.85 6.29 -11.94
CA LEU A 143 -17.61 5.12 -11.50
C LEU A 143 -18.91 5.57 -10.83
N VAL A 144 -20.04 5.02 -11.24
CA VAL A 144 -21.34 5.27 -10.62
C VAL A 144 -21.89 3.96 -10.06
N THR A 145 -22.31 3.99 -8.81
CA THR A 145 -22.85 2.84 -8.08
C THR A 145 -23.99 3.24 -7.17
N GLU A 146 -24.81 2.27 -6.78
CA GLU A 146 -25.76 2.44 -5.69
C GLU A 146 -24.99 2.45 -4.37
N ALA A 147 -24.97 3.61 -3.72
CA ALA A 147 -24.40 3.78 -2.39
C ALA A 147 -25.03 5.02 -1.72
N GLU A 148 -25.36 4.88 -0.44
CA GLU A 148 -25.88 5.97 0.39
C GLU A 148 -24.78 6.87 0.96
N TRP A 149 -23.50 6.53 0.72
CA TRP A 149 -22.35 7.23 1.27
C TRP A 149 -21.13 7.20 0.35
N PHE A 150 -20.20 8.13 0.58
CA PHE A 150 -18.92 8.21 -0.11
C PHE A 150 -18.07 6.94 0.06
N ASP A 151 -17.20 6.69 -0.91
CA ASP A 151 -16.13 5.71 -0.78
C ASP A 151 -15.06 6.21 0.19
N GLU A 152 -14.85 5.42 1.24
CA GLU A 152 -13.83 5.65 2.27
C GLU A 152 -12.55 4.83 2.02
N GLY A 153 -12.46 4.16 0.87
CA GLY A 153 -11.26 3.43 0.49
C GLY A 153 -10.03 4.33 0.47
N ILE A 154 -8.92 3.75 0.91
CA ILE A 154 -7.62 4.41 1.03
C ILE A 154 -6.78 4.01 -0.18
N CYS A 155 -6.05 4.97 -0.74
CA CYS A 155 -4.96 4.71 -1.67
C CYS A 155 -3.61 5.14 -1.08
N LEU A 156 -2.58 4.30 -1.22
CA LEU A 156 -1.26 4.56 -0.62
C LEU A 156 -0.44 5.66 -1.32
N CYS A 157 -0.87 6.20 -2.46
CA CYS A 157 -0.21 7.33 -3.16
C CYS A 157 -0.36 8.68 -2.43
N GLY A 158 -0.58 8.67 -1.12
CA GLY A 158 -0.59 9.87 -0.26
C GLY A 158 -1.89 10.03 0.56
N PRO A 159 -1.79 10.54 1.80
CA PRO A 159 -2.94 10.71 2.67
C PRO A 159 -3.87 11.83 2.19
N ILE A 160 -5.18 11.66 2.39
CA ILE A 160 -6.14 12.76 2.27
C ILE A 160 -5.99 13.67 3.49
N ALA A 161 -5.50 14.88 3.29
CA ALA A 161 -5.32 15.88 4.34
C ALA A 161 -6.63 16.61 4.67
N LEU A 162 -7.43 16.92 3.65
CA LEU A 162 -8.69 17.64 3.82
C LEU A 162 -9.77 17.07 2.92
N ARG A 163 -11.01 17.10 3.39
CA ARG A 163 -12.18 16.86 2.57
C ARG A 163 -13.05 18.09 2.64
N THR A 164 -13.36 18.70 1.50
CA THR A 164 -14.26 19.86 1.41
C THR A 164 -15.60 19.42 0.86
N PHE A 165 -16.69 19.88 1.47
CA PHE A 165 -18.05 19.52 1.04
C PHE A 165 -18.75 20.69 0.38
N VAL A 166 -19.37 20.47 -0.77
CA VAL A 166 -20.18 21.48 -1.47
C VAL A 166 -21.57 20.91 -1.66
N ASN A 167 -22.59 21.62 -1.17
CA ASN A 167 -23.96 21.25 -1.50
C ASN A 167 -24.18 21.52 -2.99
N THR A 168 -24.72 20.53 -3.66
CA THR A 168 -25.22 20.64 -5.03
C THR A 168 -26.75 20.57 -4.98
N ASP A 169 -27.42 20.68 -6.13
CA ASP A 169 -28.87 20.60 -6.20
C ASP A 169 -29.34 19.21 -5.69
N GLY A 170 -29.77 19.16 -4.43
CA GLY A 170 -30.17 17.97 -3.65
C GLY A 170 -29.06 16.94 -3.35
N GLY A 171 -27.84 17.13 -3.85
CA GLY A 171 -26.70 16.26 -3.60
C GLY A 171 -25.61 16.87 -2.73
N LEU A 172 -24.57 16.08 -2.47
CA LEU A 172 -23.37 16.48 -1.75
C LEU A 172 -22.12 16.09 -2.55
N LEU A 173 -21.32 17.09 -2.93
CA LEU A 173 -20.02 16.92 -3.56
C LEU A 173 -18.93 16.92 -2.49
N GLU A 174 -18.09 15.90 -2.48
CA GLU A 174 -16.86 15.82 -1.71
C GLU A 174 -15.64 16.05 -2.62
N LEU A 175 -14.74 16.90 -2.13
CA LEU A 175 -13.44 17.19 -2.71
C LEU A 175 -12.35 16.73 -1.73
N SER A 176 -11.71 15.60 -2.01
CA SER A 176 -10.64 15.06 -1.18
C SER A 176 -9.29 15.60 -1.66
N GLN A 177 -8.55 16.28 -0.78
CA GLN A 177 -7.32 17.02 -1.09
C GLN A 177 -6.10 16.40 -0.41
N LEU A 178 -4.97 16.43 -1.11
CA LEU A 178 -3.63 16.15 -0.59
C LEU A 178 -3.14 17.30 0.31
N PRO A 179 -2.06 17.10 1.10
CA PRO A 179 -1.45 18.16 1.90
C PRO A 179 -1.13 19.43 1.11
N GLY A 180 -0.65 19.30 -0.14
CA GLY A 180 -0.37 20.42 -1.05
C GLY A 180 -1.60 21.05 -1.71
N GLY A 181 -2.81 20.75 -1.26
CA GLY A 181 -4.07 21.33 -1.77
C GLY A 181 -4.62 20.72 -3.06
N ASN A 182 -3.81 19.97 -3.80
CA ASN A 182 -4.21 19.21 -4.98
C ASN A 182 -5.38 18.26 -4.68
N LEU A 183 -6.37 18.19 -5.57
CA LEU A 183 -7.48 17.24 -5.48
C LEU A 183 -6.99 15.85 -5.87
N LYS A 184 -7.11 14.90 -4.94
CA LYS A 184 -6.83 13.49 -5.17
C LYS A 184 -8.06 12.73 -5.64
N LYS A 185 -9.22 12.98 -5.03
CA LYS A 185 -10.47 12.25 -5.30
C LYS A 185 -11.66 13.19 -5.28
N VAL A 186 -12.62 13.00 -6.18
CA VAL A 186 -13.86 13.77 -6.21
C VAL A 186 -15.04 12.83 -6.27
N GLN A 187 -16.03 13.05 -5.41
CA GLN A 187 -17.21 12.20 -5.31
C GLN A 187 -18.47 13.04 -5.18
N VAL A 188 -19.58 12.59 -5.73
CA VAL A 188 -20.90 13.16 -5.45
C VAL A 188 -21.84 12.06 -5.01
N ILE A 189 -22.66 12.35 -4.00
CA ILE A 189 -23.80 11.52 -3.59
C ILE A 189 -25.10 12.27 -3.82
N ASN A 190 -26.14 11.55 -4.25
CA ASN A 190 -27.51 12.06 -4.38
C ASN A 190 -28.51 10.92 -4.18
N GLY A 191 -29.18 10.90 -3.02
CA GLY A 191 -30.00 9.78 -2.60
C GLY A 191 -29.18 8.50 -2.45
N THR A 192 -29.59 7.44 -3.15
CA THR A 192 -28.95 6.12 -3.10
C THR A 192 -27.84 5.94 -4.14
N HIS A 193 -27.40 7.00 -4.82
CA HIS A 193 -26.37 6.91 -5.84
C HIS A 193 -25.12 7.70 -5.46
N ARG A 194 -23.97 7.14 -5.80
CA ARG A 194 -22.65 7.77 -5.71
C ARG A 194 -21.96 7.73 -7.05
N ALA A 195 -21.38 8.86 -7.45
CA ALA A 195 -20.45 8.94 -8.57
C ALA A 195 -19.06 9.35 -8.06
N ILE A 196 -18.01 8.64 -8.49
CA ILE A 196 -16.61 8.86 -8.11
C ILE A 196 -15.78 9.10 -9.36
N LEU A 197 -15.22 10.30 -9.47
CA LEU A 197 -14.09 10.52 -10.37
C LEU A 197 -12.87 9.87 -9.73
N PHE A 198 -12.35 8.82 -10.37
CA PHE A 198 -11.26 8.01 -9.84
C PHE A 198 -10.00 8.85 -9.60
N GLU A 199 -9.09 8.35 -8.77
CA GLU A 199 -8.03 9.15 -8.19
C GLU A 199 -7.09 9.79 -9.21
N TRP A 200 -6.82 11.09 -9.01
CA TRP A 200 -5.97 11.90 -9.87
C TRP A 200 -4.54 11.35 -10.00
N THR A 201 -3.98 10.82 -8.91
CA THR A 201 -2.60 10.26 -8.87
C THR A 201 -2.42 9.03 -9.76
N HIS A 202 -3.51 8.45 -10.24
CA HIS A 202 -3.53 7.30 -11.15
C HIS A 202 -4.07 7.67 -12.53
N SER A 203 -4.08 8.97 -12.84
CA SER A 203 -4.64 9.52 -14.08
C SER A 203 -3.59 10.34 -14.82
N ALA A 204 -3.73 10.45 -16.14
CA ALA A 204 -2.91 11.35 -16.96
C ALA A 204 -3.48 12.79 -17.00
N ILE A 205 -4.55 13.06 -16.25
CA ILE A 205 -5.23 14.36 -16.22
C ILE A 205 -4.38 15.37 -15.47
N ARG A 206 -4.26 16.59 -15.98
CA ARG A 206 -3.70 17.71 -15.18
C ARG A 206 -4.59 18.09 -14.02
N GLN A 207 -3.99 18.57 -12.94
CA GLN A 207 -4.70 18.88 -11.70
C GLN A 207 -5.87 19.86 -11.92
N GLU A 208 -5.70 20.87 -12.78
CA GLU A 208 -6.69 21.89 -13.10
C GLU A 208 -7.86 21.30 -13.90
N ALA A 209 -7.56 20.46 -14.90
CA ALA A 209 -8.57 19.77 -15.68
C ALA A 209 -9.35 18.76 -14.81
N TYR A 210 -8.65 18.00 -13.96
CA TYR A 210 -9.24 17.08 -13.01
C TYR A 210 -10.18 17.79 -12.04
N ALA A 211 -9.73 18.93 -11.48
CA ALA A 211 -10.53 19.76 -10.59
C ALA A 211 -11.81 20.26 -11.27
N ARG A 212 -11.72 20.69 -12.53
CA ARG A 212 -12.87 21.18 -13.28
C ARG A 212 -13.88 20.07 -13.59
N ILE A 213 -13.42 18.91 -14.08
CA ILE A 213 -14.26 17.73 -14.32
C ILE A 213 -14.98 17.36 -13.03
N GLY A 214 -14.24 17.14 -11.94
CA GLY A 214 -14.81 16.76 -10.65
C GLY A 214 -15.77 17.81 -10.07
N CYS A 215 -15.40 19.10 -10.05
CA CYS A 215 -16.24 20.15 -9.47
C CYS A 215 -17.54 20.40 -10.26
N SER A 216 -17.56 20.04 -11.54
CA SER A 216 -18.73 20.16 -12.41
C SER A 216 -19.68 18.96 -12.32
N LEU A 217 -19.26 17.86 -11.70
CA LEU A 217 -19.98 16.58 -11.62
C LEU A 217 -21.29 16.69 -10.83
N ARG A 218 -22.39 16.33 -11.45
CA ARG A 218 -23.75 16.32 -10.87
C ARG A 218 -24.49 15.07 -11.31
N PHE A 219 -25.46 14.64 -10.50
CA PHE A 219 -26.52 13.75 -10.97
C PHE A 219 -27.59 14.55 -11.70
N THR A 220 -28.16 14.01 -12.77
CA THR A 220 -29.22 14.68 -13.54
C THR A 220 -30.59 14.55 -12.89
N LYS A 221 -30.82 13.45 -12.15
CA LYS A 221 -31.97 13.28 -11.27
C LYS A 221 -31.57 13.68 -9.86
N VAL A 222 -32.32 14.63 -9.31
CA VAL A 222 -32.09 15.16 -7.98
C VAL A 222 -33.05 14.49 -7.00
N ALA A 223 -32.55 14.00 -5.86
CA ALA A 223 -33.40 13.69 -4.70
C ALA A 223 -33.70 15.02 -3.98
N PRO A 224 -34.91 15.60 -4.12
CA PRO A 224 -35.19 16.97 -3.68
C PRO A 224 -35.26 17.13 -2.15
N GLU A 225 -35.10 16.03 -1.40
CA GLU A 225 -35.35 15.94 0.04
C GLU A 225 -34.15 16.32 0.92
N TYR A 226 -32.96 16.50 0.34
CA TYR A 226 -31.74 16.75 1.11
C TYR A 226 -31.20 18.18 0.96
N GLY A 227 -31.25 18.95 2.05
CA GLY A 227 -30.64 20.28 2.15
C GLY A 227 -29.31 20.27 2.91
N LYS A 228 -28.63 21.43 2.95
CA LYS A 228 -27.34 21.61 3.66
C LYS A 228 -27.34 21.07 5.09
N ALA A 229 -28.39 21.32 5.87
CA ALA A 229 -28.49 20.88 7.25
C ALA A 229 -28.60 19.34 7.37
N HIS A 230 -29.20 18.67 6.39
CA HIS A 230 -29.23 17.22 6.32
C HIS A 230 -27.82 16.67 6.09
N TRP A 231 -27.13 17.17 5.06
CA TRP A 231 -25.77 16.73 4.74
C TRP A 231 -24.74 17.02 5.83
N GLN A 232 -24.81 18.18 6.48
CA GLN A 232 -23.95 18.50 7.62
C GLN A 232 -24.15 17.51 8.78
N ARG A 233 -25.39 17.12 9.07
CA ARG A 233 -25.71 16.12 10.08
C ARG A 233 -25.17 14.75 9.69
N MET A 234 -25.41 14.30 8.46
CA MET A 234 -24.94 13.00 7.98
C MET A 234 -23.40 12.91 8.00
N VAL A 235 -22.71 13.96 7.55
CA VAL A 235 -21.23 14.05 7.63
C VAL A 235 -20.76 13.96 9.09
N LYS A 236 -21.42 14.63 10.02
CA LYS A 236 -21.08 14.57 11.45
C LYS A 236 -21.37 13.19 12.06
N GLU A 237 -22.45 12.53 11.67
CA GLU A 237 -22.78 11.16 12.11
C GLU A 237 -21.76 10.14 11.60
N ARG A 238 -21.34 10.25 10.33
CA ARG A 238 -20.42 9.30 9.69
C ARG A 238 -18.94 9.53 10.01
N ARG A 239 -18.52 10.79 10.15
CA ARG A 239 -17.10 11.18 10.30
C ARG A 239 -16.79 11.99 11.57
N GLY A 240 -17.76 12.10 12.47
CA GLY A 240 -17.63 12.88 13.68
C GLY A 240 -17.34 14.36 13.41
N TRP A 241 -16.70 15.01 14.38
CA TRP A 241 -16.36 16.43 14.30
C TRP A 241 -15.34 16.73 13.18
N LYS A 242 -14.48 15.78 12.79
CA LYS A 242 -13.53 15.97 11.69
C LYS A 242 -14.22 16.23 10.36
N GLY A 243 -15.37 15.58 10.13
CA GLY A 243 -16.20 15.85 8.96
C GLY A 243 -16.70 17.31 8.92
N ALA A 244 -16.84 17.98 10.05
CA ALA A 244 -17.26 19.38 10.08
C ALA A 244 -16.23 20.32 9.44
N LEU A 245 -14.95 19.95 9.42
CA LEU A 245 -13.87 20.77 8.86
C LEU A 245 -14.09 21.08 7.38
N GLY A 246 -14.67 20.15 6.62
CA GLY A 246 -14.96 20.34 5.20
C GLY A 246 -16.03 21.38 4.87
N TRP A 247 -16.74 21.86 5.89
CA TRP A 247 -17.77 22.88 5.77
C TRP A 247 -17.26 24.29 6.06
N LEU A 248 -16.01 24.42 6.52
CA LEU A 248 -15.43 25.72 6.86
C LEU A 248 -15.23 26.57 5.61
N ARG A 249 -15.43 27.88 5.75
CA ARG A 249 -15.33 28.85 4.65
C ARG A 249 -14.66 30.14 5.12
N LYS A 250 -13.87 30.74 4.23
CA LYS A 250 -13.32 32.07 4.41
C LYS A 250 -14.43 33.06 4.83
N GLY A 251 -14.17 33.86 5.85
CA GLY A 251 -15.10 34.85 6.39
C GLY A 251 -15.99 34.35 7.53
N MET A 252 -15.97 33.07 7.89
CA MET A 252 -16.64 32.59 9.10
C MET A 252 -16.04 33.24 10.36
N SER A 253 -16.88 33.64 11.31
CA SER A 253 -16.38 34.08 12.62
C SER A 253 -15.93 32.89 13.49
N GLN A 254 -15.13 33.15 14.52
CA GLN A 254 -14.72 32.10 15.48
C GLN A 254 -15.94 31.37 16.07
N ALA A 255 -17.01 32.10 16.44
CA ALA A 255 -18.25 31.51 16.93
C ALA A 255 -18.93 30.57 15.92
N GLN A 256 -18.96 30.95 14.63
CA GLN A 256 -19.51 30.08 13.57
C GLN A 256 -18.67 28.82 13.35
N VAL A 257 -17.34 28.95 13.47
CA VAL A 257 -16.42 27.82 13.38
C VAL A 257 -16.61 26.87 14.57
N ALA A 258 -16.67 27.40 15.79
CA ALA A 258 -16.91 26.61 17.01
C ALA A 258 -18.25 25.88 16.98
N GLU A 259 -19.33 26.56 16.55
CA GLU A 259 -20.66 25.98 16.38
C GLU A 259 -20.65 24.82 15.36
N LEU A 260 -20.00 25.04 14.20
CA LEU A 260 -19.93 24.05 13.13
C LEU A 260 -19.14 22.80 13.55
N ILE A 261 -17.96 23.00 14.15
CA ILE A 261 -17.12 21.89 14.64
C ILE A 261 -17.81 21.17 15.80
N GLY A 262 -18.50 21.90 16.67
CA GLY A 262 -19.20 21.36 17.84
C GLY A 262 -18.24 20.79 18.88
N ARG A 263 -17.03 21.35 18.98
CA ARG A 263 -15.99 21.03 19.94
C ARG A 263 -15.21 22.29 20.29
N GLU A 264 -14.85 22.42 21.56
CA GLU A 264 -13.94 23.48 22.01
C GLU A 264 -12.54 23.29 21.41
N PRO A 265 -11.87 24.38 21.01
CA PRO A 265 -10.47 24.33 20.59
C PRO A 265 -9.58 23.88 21.75
N THR A 266 -8.47 23.23 21.42
CA THR A 266 -7.43 22.86 22.40
C THR A 266 -6.62 24.09 22.83
N GLU A 267 -6.39 25.02 21.90
CA GLU A 267 -5.79 26.34 22.16
C GLU A 267 -6.57 27.38 21.36
N GLU A 268 -6.81 28.55 21.96
CA GLU A 268 -7.51 29.67 21.33
C GLU A 268 -6.76 30.98 21.62
N ASP A 269 -6.55 31.77 20.57
CA ASP A 269 -6.08 33.14 20.67
C ASP A 269 -6.85 34.07 19.70
N ALA A 270 -6.54 35.37 19.72
CA ALA A 270 -7.24 36.38 18.92
C ALA A 270 -7.09 36.18 17.38
N HIS A 271 -6.13 35.36 16.96
CA HIS A 271 -5.72 35.14 15.58
C HIS A 271 -5.79 33.66 15.17
N SER A 272 -6.08 32.73 16.07
CA SER A 272 -6.12 31.31 15.73
C SER A 272 -7.04 30.47 16.62
N LEU A 273 -7.60 29.41 16.04
CA LEU A 273 -8.20 28.30 16.77
C LEU A 273 -7.44 27.02 16.45
N LYS A 274 -6.97 26.32 17.48
CA LYS A 274 -6.18 25.10 17.32
C LYS A 274 -6.94 23.88 17.85
N TYR A 275 -6.96 22.81 17.08
CA TYR A 275 -7.59 21.55 17.44
C TYR A 275 -6.55 20.44 17.40
N GLN A 276 -6.27 19.81 18.53
CA GLN A 276 -5.34 18.70 18.64
C GLN A 276 -6.06 17.43 19.09
N TRP A 277 -5.68 16.31 18.49
CA TRP A 277 -6.17 15.00 18.89
C TRP A 277 -5.12 13.93 18.63
N VAL A 278 -5.27 12.81 19.33
CA VAL A 278 -4.41 11.65 19.22
C VAL A 278 -5.25 10.47 18.77
N GLU A 279 -4.80 9.79 17.73
CA GLU A 279 -5.33 8.49 17.32
C GLU A 279 -4.28 7.43 17.61
N ARG A 280 -4.63 6.39 18.36
CA ARG A 280 -3.76 5.24 18.60
C ARG A 280 -4.37 3.99 17.98
N SER A 281 -3.52 3.17 17.37
CA SER A 281 -3.83 1.80 16.98
C SER A 281 -3.81 0.87 18.19
N GLU A 282 -4.23 -0.38 18.00
CA GLU A 282 -4.28 -1.39 19.07
C GLU A 282 -2.89 -1.64 19.70
N ASP A 283 -1.86 -1.61 18.87
CA ASP A 283 -0.43 -1.71 19.24
C ASP A 283 0.12 -0.44 19.94
N GLN A 284 -0.74 0.54 20.23
CA GLN A 284 -0.42 1.82 20.88
C GLN A 284 0.44 2.79 20.07
N ARG A 285 0.88 2.44 18.85
CA ARG A 285 1.38 3.43 17.90
C ARG A 285 0.28 4.43 17.62
N GLY A 286 0.65 5.66 17.29
CA GLY A 286 -0.36 6.67 17.05
C GLY A 286 0.10 7.83 16.23
N THR A 287 -0.85 8.69 15.92
CA THR A 287 -0.59 9.99 15.31
C THR A 287 -1.25 11.06 16.15
N GLN A 288 -0.48 12.10 16.47
CA GLN A 288 -1.05 13.35 16.93
C GLN A 288 -1.30 14.22 15.72
N GLN A 289 -2.54 14.64 15.52
CA GLN A 289 -2.95 15.51 14.44
C GLN A 289 -3.32 16.86 15.06
N THR A 290 -2.89 17.94 14.41
CA THR A 290 -3.10 19.32 14.82
C THR A 290 -3.64 20.10 13.64
N ILE A 291 -4.74 20.80 13.85
CA ILE A 291 -5.30 21.76 12.91
C ILE A 291 -5.20 23.15 13.53
N THR A 292 -4.67 24.09 12.77
CA THR A 292 -4.59 25.51 13.14
C THR A 292 -5.39 26.33 12.14
N LEU A 293 -6.48 26.94 12.61
CA LEU A 293 -7.39 27.76 11.82
C LEU A 293 -7.06 29.25 12.00
N PRO A 294 -6.59 29.96 10.97
CA PRO A 294 -6.15 31.35 11.12
C PRO A 294 -7.30 32.36 10.99
N PHE A 295 -7.28 33.39 11.82
CA PHE A 295 -8.25 34.49 11.85
C PHE A 295 -7.57 35.85 11.71
N ARG A 296 -8.18 36.72 10.89
CA ARG A 296 -7.83 38.14 10.80
C ARG A 296 -9.10 38.95 11.01
N GLU A 297 -9.04 39.91 11.93
CA GLU A 297 -10.20 40.75 12.29
C GLU A 297 -11.44 39.90 12.68
N GLY A 298 -11.19 38.80 13.41
CA GLY A 298 -12.24 37.87 13.85
C GLY A 298 -12.86 37.01 12.75
N ARG A 299 -12.26 36.96 11.56
CA ARG A 299 -12.76 36.23 10.38
C ARG A 299 -11.75 35.19 9.92
N LEU A 300 -12.21 33.97 9.66
CA LEU A 300 -11.40 32.87 9.13
C LEU A 300 -10.81 33.32 7.78
N VAL A 301 -9.49 33.33 7.67
CA VAL A 301 -8.81 33.62 6.39
C VAL A 301 -8.61 32.35 5.59
N GLN A 302 -8.01 32.47 4.40
CA GLN A 302 -7.60 31.30 3.63
C GLN A 302 -6.40 30.64 4.30
N TRP A 303 -6.36 29.31 4.30
CA TRP A 303 -5.44 28.53 5.11
C TRP A 303 -4.15 28.36 4.30
N SER A 304 -2.98 28.51 4.92
CA SER A 304 -1.67 28.21 4.33
C SER A 304 -1.32 26.74 4.53
N ASP A 305 -0.31 26.23 3.83
CA ASP A 305 0.10 24.81 3.88
C ASP A 305 0.42 24.26 5.28
N GLU A 306 0.62 25.14 6.28
CA GLU A 306 0.93 24.78 7.67
C GLU A 306 -0.32 24.56 8.56
N TRP A 307 -1.53 24.64 8.00
CA TRP A 307 -2.78 24.53 8.76
C TRP A 307 -3.01 23.13 9.36
N TYR A 308 -2.43 22.08 8.76
CA TYR A 308 -2.52 20.71 9.23
C TYR A 308 -1.12 20.17 9.49
N GLN A 309 -0.90 19.75 10.73
CA GLN A 309 0.32 19.08 11.14
C GLN A 309 -0.04 17.71 11.69
N TRP A 310 0.78 16.72 11.39
CA TRP A 310 0.70 15.45 12.08
C TRP A 310 2.09 15.08 12.56
N LYS A 311 2.13 14.37 13.68
CA LYS A 311 3.35 13.85 14.28
C LYS A 311 3.08 12.38 14.62
N LYS A 312 3.95 11.48 14.14
CA LYS A 312 3.97 10.10 14.64
C LYS A 312 4.24 10.15 16.14
N LEU A 313 3.38 9.51 16.91
CA LEU A 313 3.63 9.27 18.31
C LEU A 313 4.29 7.90 18.42
N GLN A 314 5.45 7.88 19.06
CA GLN A 314 6.07 6.64 19.46
C GLN A 314 5.12 5.87 20.38
N ALA A 315 5.14 4.55 20.24
CA ALA A 315 4.47 3.69 21.19
C ALA A 315 5.08 3.89 22.61
N PRO A 316 4.32 3.60 23.68
CA PRO A 316 4.83 3.73 25.03
C PRO A 316 6.09 2.88 25.24
N GLU A 317 7.05 3.43 25.97
CA GLU A 317 8.32 2.77 26.29
C GLU A 317 8.09 1.37 26.90
N GLY A 318 8.88 0.40 26.44
CA GLY A 318 8.79 -1.01 26.87
C GLY A 318 7.63 -1.81 26.27
N THR A 319 6.81 -1.22 25.39
CA THR A 319 5.84 -2.00 24.59
C THR A 319 6.54 -2.67 23.40
N LEU A 320 5.98 -3.76 22.86
CA LEU A 320 6.51 -4.41 21.67
C LEU A 320 6.62 -3.44 20.49
N ALA A 321 5.58 -2.66 20.23
CA ALA A 321 5.58 -1.71 19.12
C ALA A 321 6.62 -0.60 19.30
N TRP A 322 6.93 -0.22 20.55
CA TRP A 322 8.03 0.71 20.82
C TRP A 322 9.38 0.05 20.53
N CYS A 323 9.56 -1.23 20.91
CA CYS A 323 10.78 -1.97 20.59
C CYS A 323 10.97 -2.11 19.06
N GLU A 324 9.89 -2.42 18.33
CA GLU A 324 9.89 -2.45 16.86
C GLU A 324 10.21 -1.07 16.28
N ASP A 325 9.56 0.02 16.75
CA ASP A 325 9.84 1.39 16.30
C ASP A 325 11.31 1.77 16.54
N ILE A 326 11.97 1.32 17.61
CA ILE A 326 13.40 1.62 17.86
C ILE A 326 14.31 0.99 16.79
N PHE A 327 14.00 -0.21 16.31
CA PHE A 327 14.80 -0.89 15.29
C PHE A 327 14.40 -0.52 13.85
N ASP A 328 13.11 -0.23 13.62
CA ASP A 328 12.57 0.19 12.32
C ASP A 328 12.85 1.67 12.01
N GLU A 329 12.73 2.59 12.99
CA GLU A 329 12.94 4.04 12.77
C GLU A 329 14.40 4.42 12.51
N GLY A 330 15.33 3.46 12.61
CA GLY A 330 16.71 3.60 12.14
C GLY A 330 16.85 3.61 10.61
N GLY A 331 15.81 3.28 9.86
CA GLY A 331 15.78 3.42 8.41
C GLY A 331 14.66 4.35 7.99
N ASP A 332 14.98 5.58 7.58
CA ASP A 332 14.29 6.06 6.39
C ASP A 332 14.48 4.94 5.35
N PRO A 333 13.43 4.36 4.74
CA PRO A 333 13.62 3.35 3.69
C PRO A 333 14.54 3.86 2.55
N PHE A 334 14.86 5.16 2.53
CA PHE A 334 15.79 5.82 1.63
C PHE A 334 16.96 6.55 2.31
N GLY A 335 17.14 6.43 3.63
CA GLY A 335 18.21 7.11 4.38
C GLY A 335 19.19 6.11 5.01
N ASP A 336 20.46 6.29 4.68
CA ASP A 336 21.52 5.29 4.85
C ASP A 336 22.10 5.16 6.28
N GLU A 337 21.63 5.90 7.28
CA GLU A 337 22.23 5.91 8.63
C GLU A 337 21.29 5.41 9.74
N LYS A 338 21.51 4.16 10.16
CA LYS A 338 20.93 3.61 11.39
C LYS A 338 21.41 4.39 12.60
N VAL A 339 20.47 5.00 13.34
CA VAL A 339 20.76 5.60 14.65
C VAL A 339 21.06 4.47 15.65
N PRO A 340 22.23 4.47 16.31
CA PRO A 340 22.57 3.43 17.28
C PRO A 340 21.58 3.42 18.46
N VAL A 341 21.16 2.23 18.88
CA VAL A 341 20.29 2.06 20.06
C VAL A 341 21.12 2.34 21.33
N SER A 342 20.60 3.18 22.23
CA SER A 342 21.32 3.51 23.47
C SER A 342 21.31 2.33 24.46
N GLU A 343 22.32 2.26 25.35
CA GLU A 343 22.39 1.19 26.35
C GLU A 343 21.17 1.15 27.30
N GLU A 344 20.57 2.31 27.59
CA GLU A 344 19.33 2.40 28.36
C GLU A 344 18.16 1.77 27.60
N GLN A 345 18.03 2.06 26.31
CA GLN A 345 17.00 1.45 25.46
C GLN A 345 17.20 -0.06 25.33
N LYS A 346 18.44 -0.54 25.15
CA LYS A 346 18.76 -1.97 25.11
C LYS A 346 18.29 -2.70 26.36
N GLU A 347 18.53 -2.12 27.55
CA GLU A 347 18.08 -2.69 28.82
C GLU A 347 16.55 -2.73 28.92
N ILE A 348 15.86 -1.65 28.53
CA ILE A 348 14.39 -1.61 28.52
C ILE A 348 13.81 -2.68 27.58
N ILE A 349 14.36 -2.81 26.37
CA ILE A 349 13.92 -3.81 25.39
C ILE A 349 14.12 -5.21 25.95
N LEU A 350 15.29 -5.48 26.55
CA LEU A 350 15.60 -6.75 27.19
C LEU A 350 14.60 -7.10 28.30
N GLU A 351 14.36 -6.19 29.24
CA GLU A 351 13.42 -6.43 30.34
C GLU A 351 11.98 -6.60 29.83
N SER A 352 11.60 -5.87 28.78
CA SER A 352 10.30 -6.00 28.14
C SER A 352 10.11 -7.35 27.47
N PHE A 353 11.14 -7.83 26.74
CA PHE A 353 11.17 -9.17 26.18
C PHE A 353 11.07 -10.23 27.27
N LEU A 354 11.92 -10.16 28.31
CA LEU A 354 11.93 -11.13 29.40
C LEU A 354 10.59 -11.19 30.14
N SER A 355 9.96 -10.03 30.36
CA SER A 355 8.62 -9.94 30.94
C SER A 355 7.57 -10.60 30.05
N ALA A 356 7.52 -10.22 28.76
CA ALA A 356 6.52 -10.71 27.81
C ALA A 356 6.67 -12.21 27.52
N ALA A 357 7.90 -12.69 27.35
CA ALA A 357 8.20 -14.06 26.95
C ALA A 357 7.86 -15.12 28.01
N THR A 358 7.55 -14.71 29.25
CA THR A 358 7.02 -15.62 30.28
C THR A 358 5.55 -15.98 30.09
N ALA A 359 4.81 -15.24 29.25
CA ALA A 359 3.42 -15.54 28.93
C ALA A 359 3.33 -16.77 28.00
N ARG A 360 2.54 -17.78 28.41
CA ARG A 360 2.39 -19.04 27.68
C ARG A 360 1.93 -18.84 26.23
N ASP A 361 0.94 -17.98 26.02
CA ASP A 361 0.29 -17.77 24.72
C ASP A 361 0.72 -16.42 24.12
N LEU A 362 2.04 -16.19 24.02
CA LEU A 362 2.55 -14.97 23.41
C LEU A 362 2.15 -14.92 21.93
N VAL A 363 1.01 -14.27 21.64
CA VAL A 363 0.45 -14.06 20.30
C VAL A 363 1.47 -13.37 19.38
N ASN A 364 2.39 -12.61 19.97
CA ASN A 364 3.40 -11.83 19.25
C ASN A 364 4.82 -12.42 19.36
N TRP A 365 4.96 -13.73 19.54
CA TRP A 365 6.29 -14.37 19.67
C TRP A 365 7.20 -14.13 18.46
N ASP A 366 6.64 -14.08 17.25
CA ASP A 366 7.42 -13.79 16.04
C ASP A 366 8.02 -12.38 16.08
N SER A 367 7.19 -11.37 16.33
CA SER A 367 7.65 -9.98 16.51
C SER A 367 8.70 -9.84 17.62
N TRP A 368 8.48 -10.47 18.78
CA TRP A 368 9.47 -10.46 19.86
C TRP A 368 10.77 -11.18 19.47
N SER A 369 10.69 -12.21 18.65
CA SER A 369 11.88 -12.89 18.15
C SER A 369 12.66 -11.98 17.20
N HIS A 370 11.98 -11.19 16.37
CA HIS A 370 12.62 -10.20 15.50
C HIS A 370 13.34 -9.12 16.30
N VAL A 371 12.64 -8.50 17.26
CA VAL A 371 13.21 -7.52 18.20
C VAL A 371 14.42 -8.09 18.93
N LEU A 372 14.38 -9.37 19.31
CA LEU A 372 15.49 -10.03 19.97
C LEU A 372 16.67 -10.29 19.04
N GLU A 373 16.45 -10.67 17.77
CA GLU A 373 17.50 -10.79 16.75
C GLU A 373 18.23 -9.45 16.61
N ASP A 374 17.51 -8.34 16.45
CA ASP A 374 18.10 -7.01 16.32
C ASP A 374 18.88 -6.60 17.59
N LEU A 375 18.35 -6.91 18.77
CA LEU A 375 19.03 -6.65 20.04
C LEU A 375 20.34 -7.45 20.16
N LEU A 376 20.37 -8.69 19.64
CA LEU A 376 21.57 -9.50 19.56
C LEU A 376 22.55 -8.95 18.49
N GLU A 377 22.08 -8.38 17.39
CA GLU A 377 22.96 -7.70 16.42
C GLU A 377 23.62 -6.46 17.03
N GLU A 378 22.92 -5.74 17.92
CA GLU A 378 23.42 -4.62 18.72
C GLU A 378 24.39 -5.01 19.85
N GLY A 379 24.79 -6.28 19.90
CA GLY A 379 25.82 -6.81 20.81
C GLY A 379 25.35 -7.18 22.21
N VAL A 380 24.04 -7.10 22.50
CA VAL A 380 23.51 -7.51 23.81
C VAL A 380 23.63 -9.03 23.94
N ARG A 381 24.30 -9.52 24.99
CA ARG A 381 24.48 -10.96 25.26
C ARG A 381 24.11 -11.29 26.70
N ASP A 382 22.84 -11.09 27.06
CA ASP A 382 22.36 -11.37 28.40
C ASP A 382 22.06 -12.88 28.59
N PRO A 383 22.63 -13.54 29.61
CA PRO A 383 22.48 -14.98 29.82
C PRO A 383 21.04 -15.42 30.16
N ARG A 384 20.13 -14.49 30.48
CA ARG A 384 18.72 -14.78 30.77
C ARG A 384 17.91 -15.05 29.50
N ILE A 385 18.39 -14.62 28.33
CA ILE A 385 17.69 -14.78 27.04
C ILE A 385 17.60 -16.26 26.67
N LEU A 386 18.73 -16.97 26.70
CA LEU A 386 18.82 -18.35 26.20
C LEU A 386 17.82 -19.30 26.91
N PRO A 387 17.70 -19.34 28.26
CA PRO A 387 16.71 -20.18 28.93
C PRO A 387 15.25 -19.91 28.51
N VAL A 388 14.94 -18.67 28.13
CA VAL A 388 13.60 -18.30 27.66
C VAL A 388 13.34 -18.85 26.26
N VAL A 389 14.29 -18.65 25.34
CA VAL A 389 14.21 -19.16 23.96
C VAL A 389 14.16 -20.69 23.96
N GLU A 390 14.97 -21.35 24.78
CA GLU A 390 14.97 -22.80 24.92
C GLU A 390 13.68 -23.35 25.50
N ARG A 391 13.12 -22.71 26.53
CA ARG A 391 11.81 -23.13 27.08
C ARG A 391 10.73 -23.01 26.03
N ARG A 392 10.75 -21.93 25.24
CA ARG A 392 9.80 -21.73 24.15
C ARG A 392 9.97 -22.80 23.08
N SER A 393 11.21 -23.15 22.72
CA SER A 393 11.51 -24.18 21.73
C SER A 393 11.07 -25.60 22.14
N GLU A 394 10.64 -25.81 23.39
CA GLU A 394 10.08 -27.09 23.84
C GLU A 394 8.57 -27.23 23.53
N GLN A 395 7.85 -26.13 23.25
CA GLN A 395 6.38 -26.02 23.09
C GLN A 395 5.91 -26.21 21.63
N MET A 396 5.97 -27.45 21.12
CA MET A 396 5.69 -27.77 19.69
C MET A 396 4.30 -27.40 19.17
N GLU A 397 3.32 -27.14 20.02
CA GLU A 397 1.99 -26.71 19.60
C GLU A 397 1.94 -25.26 19.12
N LEU A 398 3.02 -24.49 19.32
CA LEU A 398 3.09 -23.06 19.03
C LEU A 398 3.87 -22.78 17.74
N ALA A 399 3.72 -21.58 17.19
CA ALA A 399 4.50 -21.13 16.04
C ALA A 399 5.91 -20.71 16.46
N HIS A 400 6.92 -21.11 15.69
CA HIS A 400 8.34 -20.84 15.94
C HIS A 400 9.13 -20.36 14.70
N PRO A 401 8.61 -19.39 13.92
CA PRO A 401 9.23 -18.96 12.65
C PRO A 401 10.71 -18.56 12.76
N ARG A 402 11.12 -18.02 13.92
CA ARG A 402 12.48 -17.49 14.18
C ARG A 402 13.22 -18.14 15.34
N THR A 403 12.60 -19.10 16.04
CA THR A 403 13.24 -19.73 17.21
C THR A 403 14.53 -20.47 16.81
N PHE A 404 14.59 -21.05 15.62
CA PHE A 404 15.82 -21.64 15.11
C PHE A 404 16.97 -20.62 15.02
N SER A 405 16.73 -19.49 14.36
CA SER A 405 17.72 -18.41 14.18
C SER A 405 18.23 -17.91 15.53
N LEU A 406 17.33 -17.70 16.49
CA LEU A 406 17.70 -17.32 17.85
C LEU A 406 18.58 -18.37 18.53
N LEU A 407 18.23 -19.66 18.44
CA LEU A 407 19.05 -20.74 19.00
C LEU A 407 20.43 -20.83 18.33
N GLU A 408 20.54 -20.48 17.06
CA GLU A 408 21.81 -20.39 16.34
C GLU A 408 22.66 -19.20 16.79
N ILE A 409 22.09 -17.99 16.83
CA ILE A 409 22.78 -16.77 17.29
C ILE A 409 23.24 -16.90 18.74
N LEU A 410 22.45 -17.58 19.58
CA LEU A 410 22.75 -17.83 20.99
C LEU A 410 23.62 -19.07 21.23
N GLU A 411 24.07 -19.75 20.16
CA GLU A 411 24.93 -20.95 20.22
C GLU A 411 24.35 -22.07 21.11
N SER A 412 23.03 -22.23 21.12
CA SER A 412 22.37 -23.25 21.93
C SER A 412 22.62 -24.66 21.42
N GLU A 413 23.03 -25.56 22.31
CA GLU A 413 23.10 -27.00 22.03
C GLU A 413 21.72 -27.61 21.70
N LYS A 414 20.62 -26.94 22.07
CA LYS A 414 19.25 -27.38 21.75
C LYS A 414 18.83 -27.06 20.31
N ARG A 415 19.61 -26.30 19.54
CA ARG A 415 19.30 -25.94 18.14
C ARG A 415 18.98 -27.17 17.29
N VAL A 416 19.87 -28.16 17.27
CA VAL A 416 19.71 -29.38 16.46
C VAL A 416 18.56 -30.26 16.98
N PRO A 417 18.47 -30.58 18.29
CA PRO A 417 17.31 -31.27 18.84
C PRO A 417 15.98 -30.59 18.53
N PHE A 418 15.92 -29.26 18.58
CA PHE A 418 14.73 -28.48 18.24
C PHE A 418 14.30 -28.70 16.80
N VAL A 419 15.20 -28.52 15.82
CA VAL A 419 14.91 -28.73 14.39
C VAL A 419 14.36 -30.13 14.14
N PHE A 420 15.00 -31.15 14.69
CA PHE A 420 14.53 -32.52 14.50
C PHE A 420 13.20 -32.81 15.17
N LYS A 421 12.98 -32.34 16.40
CA LYS A 421 11.69 -32.47 17.07
C LYS A 421 10.59 -31.75 16.28
N ARG A 422 10.91 -30.60 15.71
CA ARG A 422 9.99 -29.80 14.91
C ARG A 422 9.65 -30.46 13.58
N MET A 423 10.65 -31.06 12.91
CA MET A 423 10.43 -31.86 11.72
C MET A 423 9.56 -33.09 11.97
N GLU A 424 9.79 -33.81 13.07
CA GLU A 424 8.92 -34.93 13.46
C GLU A 424 7.48 -34.48 13.68
N TYR A 425 7.29 -33.34 14.35
CA TYR A 425 5.96 -32.76 14.55
C TYR A 425 5.30 -32.40 13.21
N PHE A 426 6.01 -31.73 12.31
CA PHE A 426 5.46 -31.35 11.00
C PHE A 426 5.07 -32.53 10.14
N LEU A 427 5.83 -33.62 10.19
CA LEU A 427 5.57 -34.85 9.42
C LEU A 427 4.63 -35.83 10.13
N SER A 428 4.12 -35.46 11.31
CA SER A 428 3.12 -36.25 12.04
C SER A 428 1.69 -35.99 11.52
N GLU A 429 0.78 -36.91 11.81
CA GLU A 429 -0.66 -36.73 11.53
C GLU A 429 -1.30 -35.62 12.37
N GLU A 430 -0.61 -35.07 13.38
CA GLU A 430 -1.14 -34.00 14.22
C GLU A 430 -1.10 -32.62 13.53
N ASN A 431 -0.36 -32.48 12.42
CA ASN A 431 -0.17 -31.23 11.67
C ASN A 431 -0.82 -31.26 10.26
N GLU A 432 -1.98 -31.90 10.13
CA GLU A 432 -2.64 -32.07 8.82
C GLU A 432 -3.00 -30.77 8.09
N ASP A 433 -3.27 -29.71 8.85
CA ASP A 433 -3.84 -28.46 8.31
C ASP A 433 -2.81 -27.53 7.66
N GLY A 434 -1.51 -27.84 7.68
CA GLY A 434 -0.47 -26.96 7.11
C GLY A 434 -0.38 -25.58 7.78
N LYS A 435 -0.81 -25.48 9.05
CA LYS A 435 -0.91 -24.23 9.85
C LYS A 435 0.38 -23.41 9.93
N PHE A 436 1.51 -24.05 9.67
CA PHE A 436 2.85 -23.49 9.83
C PHE A 436 3.61 -23.40 8.49
N GLU A 437 2.94 -23.09 7.37
CA GLU A 437 3.58 -23.10 6.03
C GLU A 437 4.94 -22.42 5.98
N PHE A 438 5.01 -21.17 6.45
CA PHE A 438 6.24 -20.39 6.43
C PHE A 438 7.34 -21.05 7.28
N GLU A 439 6.97 -21.56 8.45
CA GLU A 439 7.91 -22.20 9.36
C GLU A 439 8.40 -23.55 8.83
N ILE A 440 7.52 -24.36 8.23
CA ILE A 440 7.88 -25.64 7.58
C ILE A 440 8.98 -25.39 6.56
N HIS A 441 8.80 -24.39 5.69
CA HIS A 441 9.82 -24.03 4.70
C HIS A 441 11.14 -23.65 5.38
N ASN A 442 11.11 -22.78 6.38
CA ASN A 442 12.32 -22.34 7.08
C ASN A 442 13.05 -23.50 7.75
N VAL A 443 12.35 -24.41 8.43
CA VAL A 443 12.99 -25.55 9.11
C VAL A 443 13.64 -26.51 8.08
N PHE A 444 13.00 -26.77 6.94
CA PHE A 444 13.63 -27.52 5.85
C PHE A 444 14.88 -26.82 5.31
N VAL A 445 14.80 -25.53 4.99
CA VAL A 445 15.93 -24.74 4.48
C VAL A 445 17.10 -24.73 5.46
N ASN A 446 16.83 -24.59 6.75
CA ASN A 446 17.86 -24.56 7.77
C ASN A 446 18.64 -25.87 7.88
N MET A 447 18.02 -27.03 7.61
CA MET A 447 18.73 -28.31 7.52
C MET A 447 19.68 -28.40 6.32
N SER A 448 19.55 -27.52 5.32
CA SER A 448 20.44 -27.46 4.15
C SER A 448 21.62 -26.50 4.30
N ASN A 449 21.71 -25.79 5.43
CA ASN A 449 22.78 -24.84 5.70
C ASN A 449 24.13 -25.55 5.96
N GLU A 450 25.25 -24.89 5.63
CA GLU A 450 26.61 -25.42 5.80
C GLU A 450 26.97 -25.75 7.25
N SER A 451 26.28 -25.12 8.23
CA SER A 451 26.42 -25.42 9.65
C SER A 451 25.97 -26.85 10.04
N TRP A 452 25.47 -27.64 9.07
CA TRP A 452 25.07 -29.04 9.17
C TRP A 452 26.04 -30.00 8.48
N ASP A 453 27.32 -29.65 8.33
CA ASP A 453 28.32 -30.49 7.66
C ASP A 453 28.64 -31.83 8.36
N ASP A 454 28.06 -32.10 9.53
CA ASP A 454 28.09 -33.41 10.17
C ASP A 454 27.37 -34.48 9.31
N PRO A 455 28.06 -35.57 8.90
CA PRO A 455 27.47 -36.62 8.09
C PRO A 455 26.25 -37.31 8.71
N GLU A 456 26.19 -37.44 10.04
CA GLU A 456 25.05 -38.03 10.75
C GLU A 456 23.83 -37.11 10.66
N LEU A 457 24.05 -35.80 10.84
CA LEU A 457 22.99 -34.81 10.70
C LEU A 457 22.46 -34.73 9.26
N LYS A 458 23.34 -34.76 8.25
CA LYS A 458 22.93 -34.83 6.83
C LYS A 458 22.13 -36.09 6.51
N THR A 459 22.56 -37.23 7.04
CA THR A 459 21.87 -38.51 6.86
C THR A 459 20.44 -38.43 7.41
N ARG A 460 20.29 -37.83 8.61
CA ARG A 460 18.98 -37.64 9.24
C ARG A 460 18.12 -36.59 8.54
N ALA A 461 18.73 -35.48 8.08
CA ALA A 461 18.03 -34.48 7.29
C ALA A 461 17.50 -35.08 5.97
N ALA A 462 18.29 -35.91 5.29
CA ALA A 462 17.87 -36.65 4.09
C ALA A 462 16.68 -37.58 4.38
N GLU A 463 16.61 -38.22 5.55
CA GLU A 463 15.43 -39.01 5.95
C GLU A 463 14.16 -38.15 6.04
N PHE A 464 14.26 -36.95 6.60
CA PHE A 464 13.13 -36.01 6.63
C PHE A 464 12.71 -35.53 5.25
N VAL A 465 13.67 -35.30 4.35
CA VAL A 465 13.37 -34.98 2.95
C VAL A 465 12.61 -36.13 2.28
N ARG A 466 13.09 -37.38 2.41
CA ARG A 466 12.40 -38.57 1.87
C ARG A 466 10.95 -38.70 2.35
N ARG A 467 10.71 -38.47 3.65
CA ARG A 467 9.35 -38.48 4.21
C ARG A 467 8.51 -37.31 3.72
N GLY A 468 9.14 -36.13 3.58
CA GLY A 468 8.48 -34.89 3.19
C GLY A 468 8.02 -34.87 1.73
N VAL A 469 8.83 -35.39 0.79
CA VAL A 469 8.52 -35.35 -0.65
C VAL A 469 7.31 -36.20 -1.04
N VAL A 470 6.98 -37.23 -0.25
CA VAL A 470 5.78 -38.07 -0.44
C VAL A 470 4.64 -37.72 0.52
N HIS A 471 4.75 -36.62 1.27
CA HIS A 471 3.77 -36.26 2.29
C HIS A 471 2.43 -35.83 1.66
N LYS A 472 1.30 -36.13 2.33
CA LYS A 472 -0.04 -35.80 1.81
C LYS A 472 -0.28 -34.28 1.67
N THR A 473 0.29 -33.48 2.56
CA THR A 473 0.17 -32.01 2.57
C THR A 473 1.14 -31.38 1.57
N GLN A 474 0.61 -30.62 0.60
CA GLN A 474 1.39 -29.96 -0.45
C GLN A 474 2.51 -29.05 0.06
N THR A 475 2.26 -28.32 1.15
CA THR A 475 3.23 -27.39 1.74
C THR A 475 4.50 -28.08 2.22
N ILE A 476 4.35 -29.29 2.77
CA ILE A 476 5.48 -30.11 3.21
C ILE A 476 6.23 -30.66 2.00
N ARG A 477 5.53 -31.16 0.96
CA ARG A 477 6.18 -31.60 -0.28
C ARG A 477 6.98 -30.47 -0.92
N LYS A 478 6.37 -29.29 -1.06
CA LYS A 478 6.99 -28.06 -1.60
C LYS A 478 8.29 -27.73 -0.85
N ALA A 479 8.25 -27.70 0.49
CA ALA A 479 9.42 -27.40 1.31
C ALA A 479 10.50 -28.49 1.21
N ALA A 480 10.13 -29.76 1.20
CA ALA A 480 11.07 -30.88 1.08
C ALA A 480 11.77 -30.89 -0.30
N VAL A 481 11.00 -30.68 -1.38
CA VAL A 481 11.54 -30.55 -2.74
C VAL A 481 12.51 -29.39 -2.85
N TYR A 482 12.25 -28.27 -2.16
CA TYR A 482 13.15 -27.12 -2.18
C TYR A 482 14.57 -27.44 -1.67
N VAL A 483 14.71 -28.43 -0.78
CA VAL A 483 16.00 -28.88 -0.23
C VAL A 483 16.40 -30.28 -0.70
N VAL A 484 15.89 -30.71 -1.87
CA VAL A 484 16.16 -32.05 -2.43
C VAL A 484 17.66 -32.35 -2.64
N SER A 485 18.51 -31.32 -2.71
CA SER A 485 19.97 -31.47 -2.80
C SER A 485 20.61 -32.14 -1.58
N LEU A 486 19.86 -32.32 -0.49
CA LEU A 486 20.27 -33.14 0.65
C LEU A 486 20.24 -34.65 0.36
N LEU A 487 19.57 -35.08 -0.71
CA LEU A 487 19.55 -36.46 -1.17
C LEU A 487 20.75 -36.75 -2.09
N PRO A 488 21.17 -38.02 -2.21
CA PRO A 488 22.05 -38.45 -3.29
C PRO A 488 21.51 -38.02 -4.65
N LYS A 489 22.38 -37.65 -5.59
CA LYS A 489 22.00 -37.03 -6.87
C LYS A 489 20.98 -37.87 -7.65
N GLU A 490 21.16 -39.18 -7.69
CA GLU A 490 20.28 -40.10 -8.41
C GLU A 490 18.89 -40.15 -7.77
N GLU A 491 18.82 -40.08 -6.45
CA GLU A 491 17.55 -40.04 -5.72
C GLU A 491 16.86 -38.68 -5.88
N ALA A 492 17.63 -37.59 -5.80
CA ALA A 492 17.13 -36.23 -6.03
C ALA A 492 16.50 -36.07 -7.42
N LEU A 493 17.10 -36.69 -8.45
CA LEU A 493 16.58 -36.66 -9.81
C LEU A 493 15.18 -37.30 -9.90
N LEU A 494 14.98 -38.45 -9.25
CA LEU A 494 13.68 -39.12 -9.21
C LEU A 494 12.63 -38.24 -8.51
N VAL A 495 12.99 -37.62 -7.39
CA VAL A 495 12.10 -36.69 -6.68
C VAL A 495 11.72 -35.50 -7.56
N ILE A 496 12.66 -34.90 -8.29
CA ILE A 496 12.37 -33.78 -9.20
C ILE A 496 11.45 -34.21 -10.35
N GLN A 497 11.64 -35.41 -10.90
CA GLN A 497 10.77 -35.96 -11.94
C GLN A 497 9.32 -36.10 -11.46
N GLU A 498 9.12 -36.63 -10.25
CA GLU A 498 7.78 -36.76 -9.65
C GLU A 498 7.18 -35.40 -9.29
N ALA A 499 7.97 -34.50 -8.70
CA ALA A 499 7.51 -33.20 -8.22
C ALA A 499 7.13 -32.25 -9.36
N LEU A 500 7.75 -32.35 -10.54
CA LEU A 500 7.40 -31.56 -11.73
C LEU A 500 6.04 -31.94 -12.35
N VAL A 501 5.44 -33.05 -11.94
CA VAL A 501 4.08 -33.46 -12.34
C VAL A 501 3.12 -33.51 -11.16
N ASP A 502 3.50 -32.92 -10.02
CA ASP A 502 2.65 -32.84 -8.83
C ASP A 502 1.37 -32.03 -9.15
N PRO A 503 0.19 -32.45 -8.65
CA PRO A 503 -1.05 -31.69 -8.83
C PRO A 503 -0.98 -30.26 -8.29
N ASP A 504 -0.20 -30.02 -7.23
CA ASP A 504 -0.02 -28.68 -6.66
C ASP A 504 1.04 -27.87 -7.41
N LYS A 505 0.65 -26.67 -7.85
CA LYS A 505 1.56 -25.76 -8.57
C LYS A 505 2.74 -25.27 -7.73
N GLY A 506 2.57 -25.18 -6.40
CA GLY A 506 3.64 -24.74 -5.50
C GLY A 506 4.77 -25.78 -5.44
N VAL A 507 4.42 -27.07 -5.41
CA VAL A 507 5.37 -28.18 -5.49
C VAL A 507 6.09 -28.17 -6.84
N ARG A 508 5.35 -28.06 -7.96
CA ARG A 508 5.96 -27.98 -9.30
C ARG A 508 6.90 -26.78 -9.45
N PHE A 509 6.51 -25.62 -8.92
CA PHE A 509 7.35 -24.42 -8.91
C PHE A 509 8.65 -24.66 -8.13
N SER A 510 8.58 -25.23 -6.92
CA SER A 510 9.77 -25.57 -6.15
C SER A 510 10.66 -26.60 -6.85
N ALA A 511 10.09 -27.56 -7.58
CA ALA A 511 10.85 -28.51 -8.39
C ALA A 511 11.57 -27.83 -9.56
N ALA A 512 10.86 -26.96 -10.29
CA ALA A 512 11.41 -26.20 -11.40
C ALA A 512 12.66 -25.41 -11.00
N LEU A 513 12.62 -24.73 -9.84
CA LEU A 513 13.75 -23.98 -9.28
C LEU A 513 15.00 -24.83 -8.91
N LYS A 514 14.91 -26.16 -8.97
CA LYS A 514 16.00 -27.08 -8.62
C LYS A 514 16.50 -27.90 -9.80
N VAL A 515 15.88 -27.75 -10.97
CA VAL A 515 16.23 -28.49 -12.19
C VAL A 515 17.70 -28.31 -12.55
N ASP A 516 18.20 -27.07 -12.56
CA ASP A 516 19.60 -26.76 -12.91
C ASP A 516 20.64 -27.32 -11.93
N ARG A 517 20.23 -27.64 -10.70
CA ARG A 517 21.10 -28.23 -9.67
C ARG A 517 21.12 -29.76 -9.69
N VAL A 518 20.07 -30.40 -10.22
CA VAL A 518 19.86 -31.84 -10.11
C VAL A 518 19.95 -32.54 -11.46
N CYS A 519 19.29 -31.97 -12.47
CA CYS A 519 19.25 -32.49 -13.83
C CYS A 519 20.54 -32.17 -14.60
N SER A 520 20.62 -32.70 -15.81
CA SER A 520 21.74 -32.52 -16.74
C SER A 520 21.24 -32.31 -18.17
N GLU A 521 22.14 -32.03 -19.10
CA GLU A 521 21.79 -31.86 -20.52
C GLU A 521 21.02 -33.06 -21.10
N SER A 522 21.27 -34.28 -20.61
CA SER A 522 20.54 -35.47 -21.09
C SER A 522 19.05 -35.46 -20.76
N ASP A 523 18.60 -34.60 -19.84
CA ASP A 523 17.21 -34.48 -19.41
C ASP A 523 16.43 -33.41 -20.20
N LEU A 524 17.11 -32.62 -21.05
CA LEU A 524 16.53 -31.47 -21.76
C LEU A 524 15.29 -31.82 -22.58
N ASP A 525 15.32 -32.93 -23.33
CA ASP A 525 14.20 -33.34 -24.18
C ASP A 525 12.91 -33.61 -23.38
N TRP A 526 13.06 -34.16 -22.18
CA TRP A 526 11.93 -34.41 -21.28
C TRP A 526 11.45 -33.12 -20.62
N LEU A 527 12.38 -32.28 -20.15
CA LEU A 527 12.07 -30.98 -19.53
C LEU A 527 11.36 -30.03 -20.52
N GLN A 528 11.77 -30.02 -21.79
CA GLN A 528 11.10 -29.21 -22.83
C GLN A 528 9.65 -29.66 -23.06
N LYS A 529 9.39 -30.97 -23.07
CA LYS A 529 8.01 -31.50 -23.18
C LYS A 529 7.15 -31.10 -21.98
N LEU A 530 7.72 -31.11 -20.77
CA LEU A 530 7.02 -30.63 -19.58
C LEU A 530 6.73 -29.13 -19.68
N LEU A 531 7.69 -28.34 -20.14
CA LEU A 531 7.53 -26.89 -20.33
C LEU A 531 6.41 -26.55 -21.31
N GLU A 532 6.32 -27.28 -22.43
CA GLU A 532 5.25 -27.13 -23.43
C GLU A 532 3.86 -27.44 -22.86
N GLY A 533 3.78 -28.34 -21.89
CA GLY A 533 2.53 -28.77 -21.23
C GLY A 533 2.17 -28.00 -19.96
N GLU A 534 3.03 -27.12 -19.45
CA GLU A 534 2.77 -26.41 -18.19
C GLU A 534 1.80 -25.24 -18.37
N GLU A 535 0.70 -25.29 -17.63
CA GLU A 535 -0.36 -24.29 -17.70
C GLU A 535 -0.07 -23.07 -16.83
N ASP A 536 0.54 -23.25 -15.65
CA ASP A 536 0.82 -22.15 -14.72
C ASP A 536 1.99 -21.29 -15.20
N SER A 537 1.76 -19.99 -15.34
CA SER A 537 2.75 -19.06 -15.88
C SER A 537 4.02 -18.95 -15.02
N SER A 538 3.90 -19.07 -13.70
CA SER A 538 5.02 -18.95 -12.78
C SER A 538 5.90 -20.20 -12.84
N VAL A 539 5.29 -21.38 -12.87
CA VAL A 539 6.01 -22.66 -13.04
C VAL A 539 6.71 -22.70 -14.40
N ARG A 540 5.99 -22.33 -15.48
CA ARG A 540 6.54 -22.31 -16.84
C ARG A 540 7.75 -21.40 -16.95
N ARG A 541 7.70 -20.20 -16.34
CA ARG A 541 8.84 -19.28 -16.31
C ARG A 541 10.03 -19.88 -15.57
N ALA A 542 9.84 -20.33 -14.33
CA ALA A 542 10.92 -20.92 -13.53
C ALA A 542 11.56 -22.12 -14.22
N LEU A 543 10.76 -22.99 -14.85
CA LEU A 543 11.26 -24.15 -15.58
C LEU A 543 12.03 -23.74 -16.84
N ALA A 544 11.55 -22.76 -17.59
CA ALA A 544 12.26 -22.24 -18.76
C ALA A 544 13.62 -21.64 -18.38
N ASP A 545 13.68 -20.87 -17.30
CA ASP A 545 14.91 -20.27 -16.78
C ASP A 545 15.91 -21.35 -16.36
N SER A 546 15.47 -22.38 -15.62
CA SER A 546 16.35 -23.48 -15.22
C SER A 546 16.79 -24.35 -16.40
N ILE A 547 15.94 -24.59 -17.41
CA ILE A 547 16.34 -25.26 -18.66
C ILE A 547 17.40 -24.44 -19.40
N GLN A 548 17.28 -23.11 -19.39
CA GLN A 548 18.25 -22.23 -20.03
C GLN A 548 19.61 -22.28 -19.31
N ASN A 549 19.63 -22.42 -17.98
CA ASN A 549 20.85 -22.60 -17.20
C ASN A 549 21.55 -23.95 -17.43
N LEU A 550 20.84 -24.96 -17.96
CA LEU A 550 21.40 -26.27 -18.30
C LEU A 550 22.12 -26.29 -19.66
N LYS A 551 21.92 -25.29 -20.51
CA LYS A 551 22.52 -25.16 -21.85
C LYS A 551 23.77 -24.30 -21.82
#